data_AF-A0A1N7KZA0-F1
#
_entry.id   AF-A0A1N7KZA0-F1
#
_cell.length_a   1.000
_cell.length_b   1.000
_cell.length_c   1.000
_cell.angle_alpha   90.00
_cell.angle_beta   90.00
_cell.angle_gamma   90.00
#
_symmetry.space_group_name_H-M   'P 1'
#
loop_
_entity.id
_entity.type
_entity.pdbx_description
1 polymer ?
#
loop_
_entity_poly.entity_id
_entity_poly.type
_entity_poly.pdbx_seq_one_letter_code
_entity_poly.pdbx_strand_id
1 'polypeptide(L)'
;MTDTSIGGNFASANEEQIINTAVSGEQTEPSVTVLADGGWVVVWQSKDQDGSGWGIYGQRFNADGTRSGDELRVNSLTAGDQTVPSVAALADGGYVVAWTGAGNDKDIYLQRYNASGAAVNTQVTVNLVATSAQDFPTVCGLPDGGYVVAWSSLGQDNLSEADR
;
A
#
# COMPACT_ATOMS: atom_id res chain seq x y z
N MET A 1 -21.21 35.27 -8.39
CA MET A 1 -21.97 34.34 -7.54
C MET A 1 -21.02 33.23 -7.16
N THR A 2 -20.69 33.13 -5.88
CA THR A 2 -19.82 32.08 -5.33
C THR A 2 -20.61 30.79 -5.29
N ASP A 3 -20.18 29.76 -6.02
CA ASP A 3 -20.72 28.43 -5.82
C ASP A 3 -20.05 27.82 -4.58
N THR A 4 -20.90 27.46 -3.63
CA THR A 4 -20.59 26.94 -2.30
C THR A 4 -21.52 25.76 -2.12
N SER A 5 -20.96 24.63 -1.65
CA SER A 5 -21.55 23.27 -1.59
C SER A 5 -21.47 22.53 -2.94
N ILE A 6 -21.13 21.25 -3.00
CA ILE A 6 -21.92 20.16 -2.44
C ILE A 6 -20.98 19.02 -1.98
N GLY A 7 -21.08 18.67 -0.70
CA GLY A 7 -20.78 17.30 -0.25
C GLY A 7 -21.80 16.37 -0.90
N GLY A 8 -21.34 15.51 -1.80
CA GLY A 8 -22.18 14.71 -2.67
C GLY A 8 -22.17 13.24 -2.28
N ASN A 9 -23.27 12.81 -1.67
CA ASN A 9 -23.80 11.45 -1.78
C ASN A 9 -23.95 11.12 -3.28
N PHE A 10 -23.35 10.01 -3.73
CA PHE A 10 -23.19 9.56 -5.11
C PHE A 10 -24.12 10.19 -6.17
N ALA A 11 -23.72 11.32 -6.73
CA ALA A 11 -24.36 11.87 -7.92
C ALA A 11 -23.69 11.25 -9.16
N SER A 12 -24.20 10.07 -9.53
CA SER A 12 -23.89 9.29 -10.74
C SER A 12 -22.60 8.45 -10.73
N ALA A 13 -22.76 7.14 -10.95
CA ALA A 13 -21.69 6.15 -11.00
C ALA A 13 -20.79 6.25 -12.26
N ASN A 14 -20.77 7.40 -12.94
CA ASN A 14 -20.09 7.60 -14.24
C ASN A 14 -19.18 8.84 -14.26
N GLU A 15 -18.87 9.43 -13.10
CA GLU A 15 -17.94 10.55 -12.98
C GLU A 15 -16.59 10.07 -12.44
N GLU A 16 -15.51 10.52 -13.06
CA GLU A 16 -14.14 10.19 -12.63
C GLU A 16 -13.83 10.89 -11.31
N GLN A 17 -13.43 10.12 -10.29
CA GLN A 17 -13.10 10.64 -8.97
C GLN A 17 -11.58 10.66 -8.78
N ILE A 18 -11.03 11.85 -8.54
CA ILE A 18 -9.63 12.00 -8.13
C ILE A 18 -9.48 11.55 -6.67
N ILE A 19 -8.67 10.49 -6.47
CA ILE A 19 -8.49 9.85 -5.16
C ILE A 19 -7.28 10.39 -4.38
N ASN A 20 -6.27 10.91 -5.06
CA ASN A 20 -5.11 11.58 -4.48
C ASN A 20 -5.40 13.06 -4.19
N THR A 21 -4.57 13.68 -3.35
CA THR A 21 -4.57 15.12 -3.06
C THR A 21 -3.36 15.84 -3.65
N ALA A 22 -2.24 15.12 -3.82
CA ALA A 22 -1.08 15.62 -4.56
C ALA A 22 -1.32 15.49 -6.07
N VAL A 23 -1.17 16.60 -6.81
CA VAL A 23 -1.38 16.66 -8.27
C VAL A 23 -0.09 16.93 -9.05
N SER A 24 1.03 17.08 -8.36
CA SER A 24 2.35 17.29 -8.95
C SER A 24 3.15 15.99 -8.94
N GLY A 25 3.99 15.77 -9.96
CA GLY A 25 4.75 14.53 -10.09
C GLY A 25 3.91 13.39 -10.65
N GLU A 26 4.53 12.24 -10.84
CA GLU A 26 3.85 11.04 -11.34
C GLU A 26 3.21 10.27 -10.17
N GLN A 27 1.99 9.79 -10.36
CA GLN A 27 1.33 8.82 -9.48
C GLN A 27 0.98 7.58 -10.30
N THR A 28 1.52 6.43 -9.91
CA THR A 28 1.44 5.19 -10.69
C THR A 28 1.25 3.96 -9.80
N GLU A 29 1.09 2.79 -10.42
CA GLU A 29 0.95 1.48 -9.75
C GLU A 29 -0.11 1.43 -8.63
N PRO A 30 -1.38 1.77 -8.91
CA PRO A 30 -2.42 1.69 -7.89
C PRO A 30 -2.76 0.23 -7.57
N SER A 31 -2.99 -0.05 -6.29
CA SER A 31 -3.53 -1.31 -5.78
C SER A 31 -4.73 -1.02 -4.88
N VAL A 32 -5.82 -1.79 -5.01
CA VAL A 32 -7.09 -1.55 -4.31
C VAL A 32 -7.62 -2.81 -3.65
N THR A 33 -8.23 -2.65 -2.48
CA THR A 33 -8.96 -3.73 -1.79
C THR A 33 -10.25 -3.21 -1.15
N VAL A 34 -11.29 -4.05 -1.12
CA VAL A 34 -12.54 -3.78 -0.41
C VAL A 34 -12.44 -4.35 1.01
N LEU A 35 -12.87 -3.57 2.00
CA LEU A 35 -12.86 -3.92 3.42
C LEU A 35 -14.18 -4.54 3.86
N ALA A 36 -14.15 -5.23 5.01
CA ALA A 36 -15.32 -5.91 5.57
C ALA A 36 -16.49 -4.98 5.92
N ASP A 37 -16.23 -3.69 6.15
CA ASP A 37 -17.26 -2.67 6.41
C ASP A 37 -17.87 -2.07 5.13
N GLY A 38 -17.51 -2.60 3.96
CA GLY A 38 -17.92 -2.09 2.65
C GLY A 38 -17.13 -0.88 2.17
N GLY A 39 -16.24 -0.34 3.00
CA GLY A 39 -15.24 0.64 2.58
C GLY A 39 -14.18 0.02 1.68
N TRP A 40 -13.24 0.84 1.23
CA TRP A 40 -12.14 0.38 0.37
C TRP A 40 -10.90 1.23 0.61
N VAL A 41 -9.75 0.65 0.26
CA VAL A 41 -8.44 1.32 0.37
C VAL A 41 -7.77 1.24 -0.98
N VAL A 42 -7.24 2.36 -1.46
CA VAL A 42 -6.29 2.40 -2.58
C VAL A 42 -4.94 2.82 -2.05
N VAL A 43 -3.90 2.17 -2.53
CA VAL A 43 -2.51 2.56 -2.35
C VAL A 43 -1.87 2.78 -3.72
N TRP A 44 -0.90 3.67 -3.81
CA TRP A 44 -0.17 3.99 -5.03
C TRP A 44 1.23 4.47 -4.69
N GLN A 45 2.12 4.51 -5.68
CA GLN A 45 3.41 5.19 -5.54
C GLN A 45 3.30 6.61 -6.11
N SER A 46 3.92 7.57 -5.42
CA SER A 46 3.91 9.00 -5.77
C SER A 46 5.32 9.56 -5.77
N LYS A 47 5.69 10.23 -6.86
CA LYS A 47 7.04 10.76 -7.06
C LYS A 47 7.21 12.12 -6.40
N ASP A 48 8.32 12.29 -5.68
CA ASP A 48 8.78 13.53 -5.04
C ASP A 48 7.86 14.08 -3.93
N GLN A 49 6.76 13.38 -3.60
CA GLN A 49 5.79 13.84 -2.60
C GLN A 49 6.33 13.75 -1.16
N ASP A 50 7.28 12.86 -0.90
CA ASP A 50 7.92 12.72 0.41
C ASP A 50 9.22 13.52 0.57
N GLY A 51 9.59 14.29 -0.47
CA GLY A 51 10.81 15.08 -0.53
C GLY A 51 12.07 14.31 -0.95
N SER A 52 11.94 13.04 -1.36
CA SER A 52 13.04 12.24 -1.92
C SER A 52 12.70 11.71 -3.31
N GLY A 53 12.29 10.45 -3.43
CA GLY A 53 12.03 9.77 -4.70
C GLY A 53 10.58 9.31 -4.76
N TRP A 54 10.35 8.04 -5.08
CA TRP A 54 9.02 7.44 -4.94
C TRP A 54 8.68 7.16 -3.47
N GLY A 55 7.49 7.56 -3.04
CA GLY A 55 6.90 7.17 -1.75
C GLY A 55 5.61 6.39 -1.96
N ILE A 56 5.20 5.58 -0.97
CA ILE A 56 3.93 4.85 -0.98
C ILE A 56 2.88 5.64 -0.23
N TYR A 57 1.77 5.92 -0.90
CA TYR A 57 0.64 6.68 -0.38
C TYR A 57 -0.64 5.85 -0.46
N GLY A 58 -1.64 6.25 0.33
CA GLY A 58 -2.94 5.60 0.30
C GLY A 58 -4.07 6.48 0.82
N GLN A 59 -5.28 6.10 0.45
CA GLN A 59 -6.52 6.73 0.92
C GLN A 59 -7.54 5.63 1.23
N ARG A 60 -8.11 5.70 2.42
CA ARG A 60 -9.26 4.89 2.82
C ARG A 60 -10.55 5.64 2.50
N PHE A 61 -11.56 4.91 2.06
CA PHE A 61 -12.89 5.41 1.78
C PHE A 61 -13.92 4.60 2.58
N ASN A 62 -14.97 5.28 3.01
CA ASN A 62 -16.14 4.66 3.61
C ASN A 62 -16.99 3.99 2.52
N ALA A 63 -17.95 3.14 2.91
CA ALA A 63 -18.84 2.45 1.98
C ALA A 63 -19.69 3.41 1.11
N ASP A 64 -19.88 4.65 1.59
CA ASP A 64 -20.57 5.72 0.87
C ASP A 64 -19.64 6.52 -0.07
N GLY A 65 -18.41 6.06 -0.29
CA GLY A 65 -17.43 6.70 -1.16
C GLY A 65 -16.79 7.97 -0.58
N THR A 66 -17.16 8.39 0.63
CA THR A 66 -16.51 9.51 1.30
C THR A 66 -15.12 9.12 1.82
N ARG A 67 -14.18 10.08 1.83
CA ARG A 67 -12.83 9.86 2.38
C ARG A 67 -12.91 9.57 3.88
N SER A 68 -12.22 8.53 4.31
CA SER A 68 -12.04 8.16 5.72
C SER A 68 -10.68 8.68 6.19
N GLY A 69 -10.66 9.95 6.62
CA GLY A 69 -9.43 10.67 6.96
C GLY A 69 -8.69 11.23 5.75
N ASP A 70 -7.51 11.80 6.00
CA ASP A 70 -6.65 12.38 4.97
C ASP A 70 -5.85 11.30 4.24
N GLU A 71 -5.21 11.72 3.15
CA GLU A 71 -4.23 10.90 2.45
C GLU A 71 -3.05 10.55 3.39
N LEU A 72 -2.65 9.29 3.35
CA LEU A 72 -1.67 8.71 4.25
C LEU A 72 -0.40 8.33 3.49
N ARG A 73 0.77 8.79 3.95
CA ARG A 73 2.04 8.17 3.55
C ARG A 73 2.22 6.85 4.32
N VAL A 74 2.22 5.75 3.59
CA VAL A 74 2.30 4.39 4.14
C VAL A 74 3.72 4.07 4.62
N ASN A 75 4.74 4.46 3.84
CA ASN A 75 6.14 4.27 4.22
C ASN A 75 6.57 5.30 5.27
N SER A 76 7.34 4.85 6.26
CA SER A 76 8.02 5.73 7.21
C SER A 76 9.44 6.09 6.76
N LEU A 77 10.12 5.18 6.04
CA LEU A 77 11.41 5.44 5.42
C LEU A 77 11.22 6.19 4.09
N THR A 78 11.79 7.39 4.00
CA THR A 78 11.71 8.24 2.79
C THR A 78 13.00 8.24 1.98
N ALA A 79 14.08 7.64 2.47
CA ALA A 79 15.34 7.63 1.75
C ALA A 79 15.26 6.65 0.57
N GLY A 80 15.47 7.17 -0.65
CA GLY A 80 15.40 6.39 -1.89
C GLY A 80 13.98 5.97 -2.27
N ASP A 81 13.87 5.20 -3.35
CA ASP A 81 12.58 4.85 -3.94
C ASP A 81 11.87 3.73 -3.16
N GLN A 82 10.61 3.99 -2.82
CA GLN A 82 9.64 3.03 -2.33
C GLN A 82 8.61 2.82 -3.43
N THR A 83 8.47 1.58 -3.93
CA THR A 83 7.76 1.31 -5.18
C THR A 83 6.91 0.05 -5.11
N VAL A 84 6.06 -0.14 -6.10
CA VAL A 84 5.26 -1.35 -6.35
C VAL A 84 4.43 -1.78 -5.12
N PRO A 85 3.49 -0.94 -4.66
CA PRO A 85 2.67 -1.28 -3.52
C PRO A 85 1.62 -2.35 -3.85
N SER A 86 1.32 -3.19 -2.87
CA SER A 86 0.26 -4.19 -2.90
C SER A 86 -0.53 -4.14 -1.60
N VAL A 87 -1.87 -4.17 -1.68
CA VAL A 87 -2.75 -4.11 -0.50
C VAL A 87 -3.72 -5.29 -0.45
N ALA A 88 -3.97 -5.81 0.76
CA ALA A 88 -5.00 -6.82 1.00
C ALA A 88 -5.79 -6.54 2.28
N ALA A 89 -7.11 -6.75 2.21
CA ALA A 89 -7.97 -6.77 3.39
C ALA A 89 -7.69 -8.01 4.25
N LEU A 90 -7.92 -7.88 5.56
CA LEU A 90 -7.75 -8.94 6.55
C LEU A 90 -9.10 -9.31 7.18
N ALA A 91 -9.21 -10.55 7.64
CA ALA A 91 -10.45 -11.07 8.24
C ALA A 91 -10.86 -10.35 9.54
N ASP A 92 -9.94 -9.68 10.22
CA ASP A 92 -10.22 -8.86 11.40
C ASP A 92 -10.74 -7.44 11.06
N GLY A 93 -11.01 -7.18 9.77
CA GLY A 93 -11.47 -5.90 9.25
C GLY A 93 -10.34 -4.91 8.95
N GLY A 94 -9.09 -5.24 9.31
CA GLY A 94 -7.92 -4.45 8.95
C GLY A 94 -7.47 -4.65 7.51
N TYR A 95 -6.29 -4.12 7.20
CA TYR A 95 -5.62 -4.33 5.92
C TYR A 95 -4.10 -4.32 6.10
N VAL A 96 -3.40 -4.84 5.11
CA VAL A 96 -1.95 -4.89 5.06
C VAL A 96 -1.47 -4.33 3.73
N VAL A 97 -0.42 -3.51 3.78
CA VAL A 97 0.25 -2.98 2.60
C VAL A 97 1.67 -3.51 2.58
N ALA A 98 2.09 -4.08 1.45
CA ALA A 98 3.47 -4.48 1.19
C ALA A 98 4.03 -3.66 0.03
N TRP A 99 5.33 -3.38 0.04
CA TRP A 99 5.99 -2.62 -1.04
C TRP A 99 7.47 -2.98 -1.15
N THR A 100 8.05 -2.66 -2.31
CA THR A 100 9.50 -2.75 -2.56
C THR A 100 10.18 -1.51 -1.99
N GLY A 101 11.12 -1.69 -1.06
CA GLY A 101 11.89 -0.58 -0.49
C GLY A 101 13.18 -0.25 -1.23
N ALA A 102 13.80 0.84 -0.80
CA ALA A 102 15.03 1.38 -1.37
C ALA A 102 16.26 0.50 -1.09
N GLY A 103 17.28 0.59 -1.96
CA GLY A 103 18.59 -0.05 -1.82
C GLY A 103 18.91 -1.04 -2.94
N ASN A 104 20.17 -1.50 -2.99
CA ASN A 104 20.63 -2.43 -4.03
C ASN A 104 20.01 -3.84 -3.90
N ASP A 105 19.69 -4.25 -2.68
CA ASP A 105 19.10 -5.57 -2.39
C ASP A 105 17.56 -5.55 -2.39
N LYS A 106 16.93 -4.36 -2.52
CA LYS A 106 15.48 -4.13 -2.52
C LYS A 106 14.74 -5.01 -1.48
N ASP A 107 14.58 -4.52 -0.26
CA ASP A 107 13.84 -5.27 0.75
C ASP A 107 12.33 -5.17 0.55
N ILE A 108 11.59 -6.22 0.89
CA ILE A 108 10.13 -6.17 0.98
C ILE A 108 9.74 -5.62 2.36
N TYR A 109 9.02 -4.51 2.35
CA TYR A 109 8.46 -3.90 3.54
C TYR A 109 6.96 -4.16 3.65
N LEU A 110 6.47 -4.08 4.87
CA LEU A 110 5.08 -4.30 5.22
C LEU A 110 4.63 -3.35 6.32
N GLN A 111 3.39 -2.86 6.21
CA GLN A 111 2.69 -2.14 7.25
C GLN A 111 1.28 -2.70 7.41
N ARG A 112 0.92 -3.06 8.65
CA ARG A 112 -0.43 -3.52 8.99
C ARG A 112 -1.25 -2.38 9.60
N TYR A 113 -2.50 -2.30 9.20
CA TYR A 113 -3.49 -1.36 9.70
C TYR A 113 -4.67 -2.12 10.30
N ASN A 114 -5.24 -1.58 11.38
CA ASN A 114 -6.46 -2.11 11.97
C ASN A 114 -7.70 -1.64 11.20
N ALA A 115 -8.89 -2.09 11.62
CA ALA A 115 -10.15 -1.74 10.97
C ALA A 115 -10.46 -0.23 10.97
N SER A 116 -9.88 0.56 11.88
CA SER A 116 -10.03 2.03 11.86
C SER A 116 -9.04 2.74 10.95
N GLY A 117 -8.18 2.01 10.24
CA GLY A 117 -7.10 2.58 9.42
C GLY A 117 -5.89 3.07 10.22
N ALA A 118 -5.78 2.72 11.50
CA ALA A 118 -4.61 3.05 12.31
C ALA A 118 -3.53 1.97 12.17
N ALA A 119 -2.27 2.39 12.03
CA ALA A 119 -1.13 1.48 11.98
C ALA A 119 -1.03 0.68 13.29
N VAL A 120 -0.93 -0.65 13.17
CA VAL A 120 -0.86 -1.58 14.33
C VAL A 120 0.57 -1.69 14.87
N ASN A 121 1.55 -1.36 14.04
CA ASN A 121 2.98 -1.40 14.30
C ASN A 121 3.71 -0.31 13.50
N THR A 122 5.02 -0.17 13.68
CA THR A 122 5.89 0.48 12.69
C THR A 122 6.10 -0.44 11.50
N GLN A 123 6.55 0.10 10.35
CA GLN A 123 6.86 -0.72 9.18
C GLN A 123 7.84 -1.84 9.56
N VAL A 124 7.66 -3.02 8.97
CA VAL A 124 8.49 -4.20 9.23
C VAL A 124 9.08 -4.69 7.91
N THR A 125 10.35 -5.11 7.95
CA THR A 125 10.98 -5.81 6.82
C THR A 125 10.54 -7.27 6.84
N VAL A 126 9.97 -7.76 5.74
CA VAL A 126 9.41 -9.12 5.62
C VAL A 126 10.53 -10.16 5.47
N ASN A 127 11.60 -9.83 4.75
CA ASN A 127 12.68 -10.77 4.52
C ASN A 127 13.79 -10.63 5.55
N LEU A 128 14.08 -11.71 6.28
CA LEU A 128 15.15 -11.78 7.29
C LEU A 128 16.49 -12.28 6.72
N VAL A 129 16.52 -12.78 5.48
CA VAL A 129 17.74 -13.20 4.77
C VAL A 129 17.83 -12.42 3.47
N ALA A 130 18.66 -11.38 3.48
CA ALA A 130 18.84 -10.42 2.39
C ALA A 130 20.10 -10.74 1.58
N THR A 131 20.00 -11.71 0.67
CA THR A 131 20.94 -11.79 -0.44
C THR A 131 20.18 -11.64 -1.74
N SER A 132 20.45 -10.52 -2.45
CA SER A 132 19.93 -10.14 -3.77
C SER A 132 18.49 -9.61 -3.84
N ALA A 133 18.19 -8.95 -4.97
CA ALA A 133 16.98 -8.14 -5.20
C ALA A 133 15.68 -8.91 -4.96
N GLN A 134 14.78 -8.29 -4.19
CA GLN A 134 13.41 -8.76 -4.03
C GLN A 134 12.45 -7.69 -4.52
N ASP A 135 11.48 -8.06 -5.34
CA ASP A 135 10.64 -7.09 -6.03
C ASP A 135 9.23 -7.64 -6.30
N PHE A 136 8.29 -6.75 -6.62
CA PHE A 136 6.90 -7.08 -6.92
C PHE A 136 6.19 -7.90 -5.82
N PRO A 137 6.08 -7.36 -4.59
CA PRO A 137 5.34 -8.06 -3.55
C PRO A 137 3.87 -8.19 -3.93
N THR A 138 3.31 -9.37 -3.64
CA THR A 138 1.87 -9.60 -3.62
C THR A 138 1.49 -10.06 -2.23
N VAL A 139 0.48 -9.42 -1.64
CA VAL A 139 -0.04 -9.81 -0.32
C VAL A 139 -1.47 -10.34 -0.43
N CYS A 140 -1.78 -11.37 0.35
CA CYS A 140 -3.11 -11.99 0.42
C CYS A 140 -3.49 -12.24 1.88
N GLY A 141 -4.66 -11.75 2.30
CA GLY A 141 -5.22 -12.05 3.62
C GLY A 141 -5.72 -13.50 3.70
N LEU A 142 -5.53 -14.13 4.85
CA LEU A 142 -5.99 -15.49 5.13
C LEU A 142 -7.29 -15.46 5.96
N PRO A 143 -8.16 -16.49 5.83
CA PRO A 143 -9.41 -16.57 6.59
C PRO A 143 -9.23 -16.60 8.11
N ASP A 144 -8.05 -16.98 8.60
CA ASP A 144 -7.71 -17.02 10.03
C ASP A 144 -7.22 -15.66 10.59
N GLY A 145 -7.21 -14.61 9.76
CA GLY A 145 -6.71 -13.28 10.12
C GLY A 145 -5.21 -13.09 9.90
N GLY A 146 -4.51 -14.13 9.43
CA GLY A 146 -3.14 -14.04 8.94
C GLY A 146 -3.05 -13.44 7.53
N TYR A 147 -1.84 -13.42 6.97
CA TYR A 147 -1.59 -13.03 5.58
C TYR A 147 -0.37 -13.75 5.03
N VAL A 148 -0.34 -13.93 3.71
CA VAL A 148 0.81 -14.44 2.95
C VAL A 148 1.36 -13.29 2.11
N VAL A 149 2.68 -13.12 2.14
CA VAL A 149 3.41 -12.24 1.22
C VAL A 149 4.27 -13.13 0.32
N ALA A 150 4.16 -12.92 -0.98
CA ALA A 150 5.04 -13.52 -1.98
C ALA A 150 5.75 -12.38 -2.74
N TRP A 151 6.97 -12.62 -3.20
CA TRP A 151 7.78 -11.65 -3.95
C TRP A 151 8.63 -12.37 -4.99
N SER A 152 9.04 -11.65 -6.03
CA SER A 152 10.06 -12.15 -6.96
C SER A 152 11.42 -12.02 -6.32
N SER A 153 12.22 -13.08 -6.33
CA SER A 153 13.63 -13.01 -5.96
C SER A 153 14.52 -13.36 -7.15
N LEU A 154 15.51 -12.52 -7.43
CA LEU A 154 16.47 -12.73 -8.51
C LEU A 154 17.83 -13.15 -7.93
N GLY A 155 18.42 -14.22 -8.48
CA GLY A 155 19.76 -14.67 -8.08
C GLY A 155 19.81 -15.63 -6.87
N GLN A 156 18.68 -16.23 -6.48
CA GLN A 156 18.63 -17.24 -5.40
C GLN A 156 19.04 -18.66 -5.84
N ASP A 157 19.47 -18.84 -7.09
CA ASP A 157 19.97 -20.12 -7.63
C ASP A 157 21.37 -20.45 -7.09
N ASN A 158 21.52 -20.54 -5.76
CA ASN A 158 22.70 -21.07 -5.08
C ASN A 158 22.41 -21.56 -3.66
N LEU A 159 21.26 -22.18 -3.41
CA LEU A 159 21.18 -23.19 -2.36
C LEU A 159 21.68 -24.51 -2.93
N SER A 160 23.00 -24.72 -2.92
CA SER A 160 23.53 -26.08 -3.04
C SER A 160 22.92 -26.95 -1.94
N GLU A 161 22.55 -28.18 -2.28
CA GLU A 161 21.89 -29.21 -1.46
C GLU A 161 22.60 -29.58 -0.14
N ALA A 162 22.74 -28.66 0.83
CA ALA A 162 23.51 -28.95 2.05
C ALA A 162 22.70 -29.11 3.35
N ASP A 163 21.44 -28.68 3.46
CA ASP A 163 20.70 -28.81 4.72
C ASP A 163 19.33 -29.47 4.54
N ARG A 164 19.34 -30.80 4.38
CA ARG A 164 18.21 -31.68 4.74
C ARG A 164 18.47 -32.31 6.11
#